data_AF-A0A350XY28-F1
#
_entry.id   AF-A0A350XY28-F1
#
_cell.length_a   1.000
_cell.length_b   1.000
_cell.length_c   1.000
_cell.angle_alpha   90.00
_cell.angle_beta   90.00
_cell.angle_gamma   90.00
#
_symmetry.space_group_name_H-M   'P 1'
#
loop_
_entity.id
_entity.type
_entity.pdbx_description
1 polymer ?
#
loop_
_entity_poly.entity_id
_entity_poly.type
_entity_poly.pdbx_seq_one_letter_code
_entity_poly.pdbx_strand_id
1 'polypeptide(L)' 'MFNDAGEKIKKASKAIFIFQLICFIILGIVMISINDKLTFAGICVMIAGIFIGWFSSVLVYGFGELVEKTCELSDKVKK' A
#
# COMPACT_ATOMS: atom_id res chain seq x y z
N MET A 1 0.80 11.52 20.90
CA MET A 1 -0.14 11.13 19.81
C MET A 1 0.61 10.81 18.51
N PHE A 2 1.57 11.65 18.10
CA PHE A 2 2.48 11.45 16.96
C PHE A 2 3.90 10.98 17.34
N ASN A 3 4.11 10.42 18.54
CA ASN A 3 5.35 9.70 18.83
C ASN A 3 5.44 8.54 17.83
N ASP A 4 6.62 8.41 17.22
CA ASP A 4 6.96 7.37 16.25
C ASP A 4 6.05 7.35 15.01
N ALA A 5 5.75 8.54 14.46
CA ALA A 5 4.95 8.70 13.25
C ALA A 5 5.49 7.85 12.08
N GLY A 6 6.82 7.79 11.92
CA GLY A 6 7.48 6.96 10.91
C GLY A 6 7.20 5.47 11.07
N GLU A 7 7.31 4.92 12.29
CA GLU A 7 7.03 3.51 12.57
C GLU A 7 5.57 3.14 12.32
N LYS A 8 4.63 4.04 12.69
CA LYS A 8 3.20 3.84 12.44
C LYS A 8 2.87 3.85 10.94
N ILE A 9 3.49 4.73 10.17
CA ILE A 9 3.32 4.78 8.70
C ILE A 9 3.86 3.49 8.07
N LYS A 10 5.01 2.98 8.53
CA LYS A 10 5.56 1.69 8.09
C LYS A 10 4.65 0.50 8.41
N LYS A 11 3.98 0.50 9.57
CA LYS A 11 2.99 -0.55 9.90
C LYS A 11 1.72 -0.40 9.07
N ALA A 12 1.27 0.83 8.84
CA ALA A 12 0.11 1.13 8.00
C ALA A 12 0.34 0.73 6.54
N SER A 13 1.55 0.87 6.00
CA SER A 13 1.85 0.47 4.61
C SER A 13 1.62 -1.02 4.37
N LYS A 14 1.97 -1.87 5.35
CA LYS A 14 1.70 -3.32 5.30
C LYS A 14 0.20 -3.62 5.36
N ALA A 15 -0.53 -2.94 6.24
CA ALA A 15 -1.97 -3.13 6.39
C ALA A 15 -2.74 -2.69 5.13
N ILE A 16 -2.38 -1.52 4.57
CA ILE A 16 -2.96 -1.00 3.34
C ILE A 16 -2.67 -1.93 2.17
N PHE A 17 -1.45 -2.49 2.08
CA PHE A 17 -1.11 -3.44 1.02
C PHE A 17 -2.00 -4.69 1.04
N ILE A 18 -2.18 -5.29 2.23
CA ILE A 18 -3.03 -6.48 2.39
C ILE A 18 -4.49 -6.14 2.05
N PHE A 19 -4.98 -5.00 2.52
CA PHE A 19 -6.34 -4.54 2.22
C PHE A 19 -6.55 -4.34 0.71
N GLN A 20 -5.59 -3.66 0.05
CA GLN A 20 -5.62 -3.39 -1.38
C GLN A 20 -5.64 -4.70 -2.18
N LEU A 21 -4.81 -5.68 -1.79
CA LEU A 21 -4.76 -6.99 -2.43
C LEU A 21 -6.12 -7.70 -2.38
N ILE A 22 -6.76 -7.72 -1.21
CA ILE A 22 -8.08 -8.33 -1.03
C ILE A 22 -9.12 -7.64 -1.93
N CYS A 23 -9.13 -6.29 -1.96
CA CYS A 23 -10.05 -5.54 -2.80
C CYS A 23 -9.90 -5.87 -4.29
N PHE A 24 -8.67 -5.94 -4.81
CA PHE A 24 -8.43 -6.26 -6.22
C PHE A 24 -8.79 -7.69 -6.59
N ILE A 25 -8.57 -8.66 -5.68
CA ILE A 25 -9.00 -10.05 -5.87
C ILE A 25 -10.53 -10.11 -5.99
N ILE A 26 -11.25 -9.48 -5.05
CA ILE A 26 -12.72 -9.46 -5.06
C ILE A 26 -13.23 -8.80 -6.34
N LEU A 27 -12.67 -7.65 -6.73
CA LEU A 27 -13.02 -6.95 -7.97
C LEU A 27 -12.82 -7.83 -9.21
N GLY A 28 -11.70 -8.53 -9.29
CA GLY A 28 -11.41 -9.46 -10.38
C GLY A 28 -12.43 -10.59 -10.47
N ILE A 29 -12.75 -11.22 -9.33
CA ILE A 29 -13.77 -12.29 -9.25
C ILE A 29 -15.13 -11.75 -9.69
N VAL A 30 -15.55 -10.58 -9.20
CA VAL A 30 -16.83 -9.96 -9.58
C VAL A 30 -16.90 -9.70 -11.08
N MET A 31 -15.82 -9.18 -11.69
CA MET A 31 -15.77 -8.94 -13.13
C MET A 31 -15.91 -10.23 -13.95
N ILE A 32 -15.25 -11.30 -13.51
CA ILE A 32 -15.36 -12.62 -14.16
C ILE A 32 -16.79 -13.16 -14.05
N SER A 33 -17.44 -12.98 -12.90
CA SER A 33 -18.80 -13.50 -12.64
C SER A 33 -19.92 -12.76 -13.39
N ILE A 34 -19.69 -11.51 -13.84
CA ILE A 34 -20.71 -10.71 -14.54
C ILE A 34 -20.77 -11.04 -16.04
N ASN A 35 -19.63 -11.27 -16.68
CA ASN A 35 -19.57 -11.45 -18.13
C ASN A 35 -18.31 -12.22 -18.54
N ASP A 36 -18.48 -13.33 -19.26
CA ASP A 36 -17.36 -14.16 -19.76
C ASP A 36 -16.40 -13.38 -20.69
N LYS A 37 -16.87 -12.32 -21.36
CA LYS A 37 -16.00 -11.45 -22.17
C LYS A 37 -15.07 -10.59 -21.31
N LEU A 38 -15.40 -10.39 -20.04
CA LEU A 38 -14.58 -9.65 -19.07
C LEU A 38 -13.60 -10.55 -18.33
N THR A 39 -13.59 -11.86 -18.56
CA THR A 39 -12.69 -12.78 -17.85
C THR A 39 -11.23 -12.38 -17.98
N PHE A 40 -10.79 -12.02 -19.19
CA PHE A 40 -9.43 -11.53 -19.43
C PHE A 40 -9.15 -10.22 -18.68
N ALA A 41 -10.09 -9.27 -18.71
CA ALA A 41 -9.97 -8.01 -17.98
C ALA A 41 -9.92 -8.21 -16.46
N GLY A 42 -10.72 -9.12 -15.91
CA GLY A 42 -10.70 -9.46 -14.49
C GLY A 42 -9.37 -10.04 -14.04
N ILE A 43 -8.75 -10.91 -14.84
CA ILE A 43 -7.40 -11.43 -14.60
C ILE A 43 -6.36 -10.29 -14.64
N CYS A 44 -6.42 -9.41 -15.65
CA CYS A 44 -5.54 -8.25 -15.74
C CYS A 44 -5.67 -7.33 -14.53
N VAL A 45 -6.89 -7.10 -14.03
CA VAL A 45 -7.15 -6.27 -12.84
C VAL A 45 -6.52 -6.88 -11.58
N MET A 46 -6.60 -8.20 -11.40
CA MET A 46 -5.95 -8.87 -10.27
C MET A 46 -4.42 -8.72 -10.32
N ILE A 47 -3.82 -8.91 -11.50
CA ILE A 47 -2.37 -8.76 -11.69
C ILE A 47 -1.96 -7.29 -11.48
N ALA A 48 -2.67 -6.35 -12.09
CA ALA A 48 -2.43 -4.92 -11.93
C ALA A 48 -2.56 -4.49 -10.46
N GLY A 49 -3.52 -5.07 -9.72
CA GLY A 49 -3.70 -4.84 -8.30
C GLY A 49 -2.48 -5.21 -7.46
N ILE A 50 -1.79 -6.30 -7.80
CA ILE A 50 -0.54 -6.71 -7.14
C ILE A 50 0.57 -5.68 -7.42
N PHE A 51 0.73 -5.24 -8.67
CA PHE A 51 1.73 -4.23 -9.03
C PHE A 51 1.48 -2.88 -8.36
N ILE A 52 0.23 -2.40 -8.41
CA ILE A 52 -0.19 -1.15 -7.77
C ILE A 52 -0.01 -1.25 -6.25
N GLY A 53 -0.42 -2.37 -5.65
CA GLY A 53 -0.24 -2.62 -4.23
C GLY A 53 1.24 -2.58 -3.83
N TRP A 54 2.10 -3.28 -4.58
CA TRP A 54 3.53 -3.32 -4.31
C TRP A 54 4.15 -1.92 -4.38
N PHE A 55 3.85 -1.17 -5.45
CA PHE A 55 4.35 0.18 -5.64
C PHE A 55 3.86 1.14 -4.53
N SER A 56 2.58 1.06 -4.18
CA SER A 56 2.00 1.83 -3.07
C SER A 56 2.67 1.50 -1.73
N SER A 57 2.92 0.22 -1.46
CA SER A 57 3.60 -0.22 -0.23
C SER A 57 5.02 0.34 -0.14
N VAL A 58 5.77 0.32 -1.24
CA VAL A 58 7.12 0.90 -1.33
C VAL A 58 7.10 2.40 -1.07
N LEU A 59 6.19 3.14 -1.70
CA LEU A 59 6.07 4.59 -1.50
C LEU A 59 5.74 4.93 -0.05
N VAL A 60 4.70 4.31 0.53
CA VAL A 60 4.26 4.61 1.90
C VAL A 60 5.33 4.19 2.92
N TYR A 61 6.02 3.06 2.69
CA TYR A 61 7.15 2.66 3.53
C TYR A 61 8.29 3.68 3.45
N GLY A 62 8.67 4.13 2.25
CA GLY A 62 9.70 5.13 2.04
C GLY A 62 9.34 6.48 2.69
N PHE A 63 8.07 6.89 2.61
CA PHE A 63 7.56 8.05 3.36
C PHE A 63 7.73 7.87 4.87
N GLY A 64 7.42 6.67 5.40
CA GLY A 64 7.65 6.33 6.80
C GLY A 64 9.12 6.48 7.22
N GLU A 65 10.06 6.00 6.41
CA GLU A 65 11.51 6.20 6.65
C GLU A 65 11.92 7.67 6.62
N LEU A 66 11.44 8.43 5.65
CA LEU A 66 11.80 9.84 5.49
C LEU A 66 11.35 10.67 6.70
N VAL A 67 10.14 10.41 7.19
CA VAL A 67 9.60 11.06 8.40
C VAL A 67 10.44 10.72 9.61
N GLU A 68 10.78 9.44 9.80
CA GLU A 68 11.61 8.97 10.92
C GLU A 68 12.98 9.66 10.93
N LYS A 69 13.66 9.71 9.76
CA LYS A 69 14.97 10.36 9.63
C LYS A 69 14.91 11.87 9.85
N THR A 70 13.82 12.52 9.43
CA THR A 70 13.64 13.96 9.65
C THR A 70 13.40 14.29 11.13
N CYS A 71 12.62 13.46 11.83
CA CYS A 71 12.43 13.57 13.28
C CYS A 71 13.76 13.39 14.04
N GLU A 72 14.53 12.34 13.72
CA GLU A 72 15.87 12.11 14.30
C GLU A 72 16.79 13.33 14.09
N LEU A 73 16.75 13.95 12.91
CA LEU A 73 17.58 15.12 12.60
C LEU A 73 17.15 16.35 13.40
N SER A 74 15.84 16.60 13.49
CA SER A 74 15.29 17.70 14.29
C SER A 74 15.70 17.59 15.76
N ASP A 75 15.68 16.38 16.32
CA ASP A 75 16.08 16.15 17.72
C ASP A 75 17.58 16.37 17.94
N LYS A 76 18.42 16.06 16.95
CA LYS A 76 19.86 16.35 17.01
C LYS A 76 20.18 17.85 16.89
N VAL A 77 19.42 18.60 16.09
CA VAL A 77 19.64 20.04 15.90
C VAL A 77 19.18 20.86 17.12
N LYS A 78 18.20 20.37 17.88
CA LYS A 78 17.70 21.02 19.11
C LYS A 78 18.59 20.81 20.34
N LYS A 79 19.55 19.89 20.28
CA LYS A 79 20.39 19.48 21.40
C LYS A 79 21.78 20.10 21.31
#